data_AF-N2IR83-F1
#
_entry.id   AF-N2IR83-F1
#
_cell.length_a   1.000
_cell.length_b   1.000
_cell.length_c   1.000
_cell.angle_alpha   90.00
_cell.angle_beta   90.00
_cell.angle_gamma   90.00
#
_symmetry.space_group_name_H-M   'P 1'
#
loop_
_entity.id
_entity.type
_entity.pdbx_description
1 polymer ?
#
loop_
_entity_poly.entity_id
_entity_poly.type
_entity_poly.pdbx_seq_one_letter_code
_entity_poly.pdbx_strand_id
1 'polypeptide(L)'
;MSIQCNAELFPETLEALVDPVVFEGEHRCKFGHATVVVKLLPSWSSDTGLWTVGWFCLVDRSVDEWMPGQRTRAGWPWYRPAQQPCSRSYDIACAVAARAAKIVLEQMLEFTGSEDVNTSVRQLQDRIEKQAMQWLQPEAYGEK
;
A
#
# COMPACT_ATOMS: atom_id res chain seq x y z
N MET A 1 -29.49 29.54 -10.52
CA MET A 1 -29.62 28.27 -9.79
C MET A 1 -28.42 27.42 -10.15
N SER A 2 -27.42 27.37 -9.28
CA SER A 2 -26.24 26.51 -9.46
C SER A 2 -26.64 25.09 -9.12
N ILE A 3 -26.52 24.17 -10.08
CA ILE A 3 -26.66 22.74 -9.83
C ILE A 3 -25.46 22.36 -8.94
N GLN A 4 -25.72 22.13 -7.65
CA GLN A 4 -24.78 21.44 -6.78
C GLN A 4 -24.56 20.05 -7.39
N CYS A 5 -23.34 19.79 -7.85
CA CYS A 5 -22.95 18.47 -8.31
C CYS A 5 -23.00 17.54 -7.10
N ASN A 6 -23.99 16.65 -7.06
CA ASN A 6 -24.17 15.64 -6.02
C ASN A 6 -23.03 14.61 -6.06
N ALA A 7 -21.84 15.00 -5.60
CA ALA A 7 -20.75 14.07 -5.32
C ALA A 7 -21.07 13.15 -4.12
N GLU A 8 -22.18 13.38 -3.41
CA GLU A 8 -22.57 12.66 -2.19
C GLU A 8 -23.51 11.47 -2.45
N LEU A 9 -24.06 11.29 -3.65
CA LEU A 9 -25.17 10.33 -3.84
C LEU A 9 -24.77 8.92 -4.30
N PHE A 10 -23.63 8.73 -4.98
CA PHE A 10 -23.21 7.39 -5.47
C PHE A 10 -21.68 7.27 -5.62
N PRO A 11 -20.92 7.12 -4.53
CA PRO A 11 -19.45 6.93 -4.60
C PRO A 11 -19.03 5.68 -5.40
N GLU A 12 -19.93 4.72 -5.66
CA GLU A 12 -19.69 3.52 -6.46
C GLU A 12 -19.52 3.72 -7.98
N THR A 13 -19.73 4.93 -8.50
CA THR A 13 -19.71 5.21 -9.96
C THR A 13 -18.43 5.86 -10.48
N LEU A 14 -17.50 6.24 -9.60
CA LEU A 14 -16.14 6.53 -10.00
C LEU A 14 -15.33 5.25 -9.82
N GLU A 15 -14.68 4.76 -10.87
CA GLU A 15 -13.44 4.01 -10.71
C GLU A 15 -12.44 4.99 -10.04
N ALA A 16 -12.64 5.24 -8.75
CA ALA A 16 -11.85 6.18 -7.99
C ALA A 16 -10.48 5.54 -7.84
N LEU A 17 -9.56 5.94 -8.70
CA LEU A 17 -8.14 5.93 -8.38
C LEU A 17 -8.00 6.80 -7.13
N VAL A 18 -8.05 6.14 -5.96
CA VAL A 18 -7.72 6.76 -4.69
C VAL A 18 -6.23 7.09 -4.74
N ASP A 19 -5.88 8.28 -4.27
CA ASP A 19 -4.48 8.67 -4.19
C ASP A 19 -3.67 7.60 -3.44
N PRO A 20 -2.48 7.25 -3.94
CA PRO A 20 -1.68 6.23 -3.31
C PRO A 20 -1.28 6.63 -1.89
N VAL A 21 -1.32 5.67 -0.96
CA VAL A 21 -0.79 5.89 0.40
C VAL A 21 0.73 5.74 0.34
N VAL A 22 1.47 6.83 0.56
CA VAL A 22 2.93 6.86 0.41
C VAL A 22 3.63 6.91 1.76
N PHE A 23 4.60 6.02 1.94
CA PHE A 23 5.54 6.01 3.05
C PHE A 23 6.95 6.17 2.49
N GLU A 24 7.66 7.20 2.96
CA GLU A 24 9.07 7.40 2.63
C GLU A 24 9.94 7.23 3.88
N GLY A 25 11.02 6.47 3.75
CA GLY A 25 12.07 6.39 4.75
C GLY A 25 12.82 7.72 4.88
N GLU A 26 13.67 7.88 5.88
CA GLU A 26 14.38 9.14 6.13
C GLU A 26 15.70 9.25 5.35
N HIS A 27 16.34 8.11 5.05
CA HIS A 27 17.59 8.13 4.29
C HIS A 27 17.37 8.65 2.87
N ARG A 28 18.29 9.52 2.42
CA ARG A 28 18.23 10.20 1.13
C ARG A 28 19.46 9.85 0.29
N CYS A 29 19.24 9.64 -1.00
CA CYS A 29 20.35 9.47 -1.94
C CYS A 29 21.05 10.83 -2.18
N LYS A 30 22.17 10.80 -2.91
CA LYS A 30 22.95 12.01 -3.27
C LYS A 30 22.17 13.09 -4.03
N PHE A 31 20.99 12.76 -4.57
CA PHE A 31 20.11 13.68 -5.29
C PHE A 31 18.92 14.15 -4.43
N GLY A 32 18.86 13.78 -3.15
CA GLY A 32 17.80 14.18 -2.23
C GLY A 32 16.51 13.35 -2.33
N HIS A 33 16.51 12.22 -3.06
CA HIS A 33 15.36 11.31 -3.11
C HIS A 33 15.41 10.27 -2.00
N ALA A 34 14.25 9.88 -1.47
CA ALA A 34 14.14 8.77 -0.52
C ALA A 34 14.69 7.48 -1.15
N THR A 35 15.56 6.78 -0.43
CA THR A 35 16.06 5.47 -0.87
C THR A 35 15.14 4.34 -0.47
N VAL A 36 14.21 4.57 0.46
CA VAL A 36 13.21 3.59 0.87
C VAL A 36 11.84 4.20 0.66
N VAL A 37 11.02 3.59 -0.18
CA VAL A 37 9.66 4.07 -0.48
C VAL A 37 8.71 2.89 -0.51
N VAL A 38 7.56 3.02 0.15
CA VAL A 38 6.42 2.12 -0.03
C VAL A 38 5.24 2.94 -0.50
N LYS A 39 4.55 2.48 -1.53
CA LYS A 39 3.26 3.02 -1.96
C LYS A 39 2.24 1.91 -1.88
N LEU A 40 1.10 2.16 -1.27
CA LEU A 40 -0.09 1.32 -1.42
C LEU A 40 -0.96 1.93 -2.51
N LEU A 41 -1.53 1.08 -3.36
CA LEU A 41 -2.26 1.47 -4.56
C LEU A 41 -3.70 0.91 -4.49
N PRO A 42 -4.62 1.59 -3.78
CA PRO A 42 -5.99 1.13 -3.64
C PRO A 42 -6.76 1.28 -4.94
N SER A 43 -7.57 0.27 -5.25
CA SER A 43 -8.49 0.28 -6.38
C SER A 43 -9.81 -0.34 -5.95
N TRP A 44 -10.91 0.37 -6.17
CA TRP A 44 -12.25 -0.19 -6.04
C TRP A 44 -12.63 -0.93 -7.33
N SER A 45 -13.33 -2.05 -7.20
CA SER A 45 -13.93 -2.76 -8.33
C SER A 45 -15.45 -2.81 -8.15
N SER A 46 -16.18 -2.14 -9.04
CA SER A 46 -17.66 -2.15 -9.01
C SER A 46 -18.23 -3.52 -9.39
N ASP A 47 -17.54 -4.30 -10.21
CA ASP A 47 -17.95 -5.66 -10.60
C ASP A 47 -17.95 -6.64 -9.42
N THR A 48 -16.94 -6.52 -8.54
CA THR A 48 -16.78 -7.42 -7.38
C THR A 48 -17.30 -6.82 -6.08
N GLY A 49 -17.47 -5.50 -6.02
CA GLY A 49 -17.81 -4.77 -4.80
C GLY A 49 -16.71 -4.85 -3.75
N LEU A 50 -15.44 -4.89 -4.16
CA LEU A 50 -14.27 -5.04 -3.29
C LEU A 50 -13.22 -3.97 -3.58
N TRP A 51 -12.60 -3.47 -2.52
CA TRP A 51 -11.29 -2.83 -2.59
C TRP A 51 -10.23 -3.88 -2.80
N THR A 52 -9.30 -3.63 -3.73
CA THR A 52 -8.05 -4.37 -3.86
C THR A 52 -6.90 -3.38 -3.76
N VAL A 53 -5.85 -3.70 -2.99
CA VAL A 53 -4.77 -2.74 -2.72
C VAL A 53 -3.42 -3.30 -3.15
N GLY A 54 -2.89 -2.73 -4.24
CA GLY A 54 -1.53 -2.98 -4.74
C GLY A 54 -0.44 -2.40 -3.85
N TRP A 55 0.82 -2.71 -4.15
CA TRP A 55 1.96 -2.00 -3.57
C TRP A 55 3.12 -1.80 -4.54
N PHE A 56 3.97 -0.84 -4.20
CA PHE A 56 5.28 -0.62 -4.78
C PHE A 56 6.26 -0.39 -3.65
N CYS A 57 7.33 -1.17 -3.59
CA CYS A 57 8.40 -1.08 -2.62
C CYS A 57 9.72 -0.81 -3.35
N LEU A 58 10.39 0.28 -2.99
CA LEU A 58 11.74 0.62 -3.40
C LEU A 58 12.63 0.57 -2.17
N VAL A 59 13.75 -0.15 -2.26
CA VAL A 59 14.80 -0.15 -1.24
C VAL A 59 16.17 -0.05 -1.92
N ASP A 60 16.80 1.11 -1.77
CA ASP A 60 17.97 1.57 -2.53
C ASP A 60 17.76 1.46 -4.06
N ARG A 61 18.28 0.41 -4.69
CA ARG A 61 18.14 0.13 -6.14
C ARG A 61 17.19 -1.02 -6.43
N SER A 62 16.75 -1.75 -5.41
CA SER A 62 15.86 -2.89 -5.54
C SER A 62 14.41 -2.44 -5.54
N VAL A 63 13.60 -3.00 -6.43
CA VAL A 63 12.17 -2.71 -6.54
C VAL A 63 11.39 -4.02 -6.49
N ASP A 64 10.32 -4.04 -5.70
CA ASP A 64 9.24 -5.02 -5.74
C ASP A 64 7.94 -4.27 -5.98
N GLU A 65 7.14 -4.72 -6.94
CA GLU A 65 5.84 -4.13 -7.20
C GLU A 65 4.80 -5.21 -7.47
N TRP A 66 3.58 -4.91 -7.04
CA TRP A 66 2.42 -5.71 -7.34
C TRP A 66 1.22 -4.82 -7.61
N MET A 67 0.53 -5.11 -8.71
CA MET A 67 -0.71 -4.44 -9.10
C MET A 67 -1.85 -5.44 -9.22
N PRO A 68 -3.05 -5.10 -8.71
CA PRO A 68 -4.27 -5.88 -8.94
C PRO A 68 -4.52 -6.12 -10.43
N GLY A 69 -4.94 -7.32 -10.80
CA GLY A 69 -5.30 -7.68 -12.18
C GLY A 69 -4.14 -7.89 -13.16
N GLN A 70 -2.89 -7.57 -12.79
CA GLN A 70 -1.73 -7.88 -13.62
C GLN A 70 -1.26 -9.33 -13.43
N ARG A 71 -0.85 -9.97 -14.53
CA ARG A 71 -0.24 -11.31 -14.47
C ARG A 71 1.09 -11.22 -13.73
N THR A 72 1.25 -12.03 -12.69
CA THR A 72 2.54 -12.17 -12.01
C THR A 72 3.57 -12.79 -12.97
N ARG A 73 4.80 -12.28 -12.95
CA ARG A 73 5.91 -12.87 -13.72
C ARG A 73 6.35 -14.17 -13.06
N ALA A 74 6.66 -15.19 -13.86
CA ALA A 74 7.23 -16.44 -13.37
C ALA A 74 8.57 -16.17 -12.65
N GLY A 75 8.76 -16.77 -11.48
CA GLY A 75 9.98 -16.61 -10.67
C GLY A 75 9.90 -15.57 -9.55
N TRP A 76 8.79 -14.83 -9.43
CA TRP A 76 8.51 -14.01 -8.24
C TRP A 76 7.83 -14.89 -7.18
N PRO A 77 8.49 -15.20 -6.04
CA PRO A 77 8.10 -16.40 -5.28
C PRO A 77 6.88 -16.22 -4.35
N TRP A 78 6.35 -15.01 -4.18
CA TRP A 78 5.59 -14.71 -2.96
C TRP A 78 4.13 -14.30 -3.17
N TYR A 79 3.72 -13.91 -4.38
CA TYR A 79 2.36 -13.43 -4.62
C TYR A 79 1.54 -14.45 -5.38
N ARG A 80 0.68 -15.17 -4.64
CA ARG A 80 -0.42 -15.88 -5.27
C ARG A 80 -1.50 -14.84 -5.59
N PRO A 81 -1.91 -14.66 -6.86
CA PRO A 81 -3.04 -13.79 -7.20
C PRO A 81 -4.36 -14.15 -6.52
N ALA A 82 -4.45 -15.30 -5.82
CA ALA A 82 -5.59 -15.67 -4.98
C ALA A 82 -5.51 -15.13 -3.54
N GLN A 83 -4.37 -14.61 -3.11
CA GLN A 83 -4.13 -14.06 -1.76
C GLN A 83 -4.13 -12.52 -1.76
N GLN A 84 -4.78 -11.92 -2.76
CA GLN A 84 -4.83 -10.48 -2.91
C GLN A 84 -5.47 -9.84 -1.67
N PRO A 85 -4.86 -8.80 -1.09
CA PRO A 85 -5.50 -7.98 -0.09
C PRO A 85 -6.75 -7.37 -0.69
N CYS A 86 -7.90 -7.99 -0.43
CA CYS A 86 -9.19 -7.49 -0.85
C CYS A 86 -10.19 -7.52 0.30
N SER A 87 -11.05 -6.52 0.35
CA SER A 87 -12.09 -6.40 1.35
C SER A 87 -13.16 -5.45 0.87
N ARG A 88 -14.38 -5.56 1.41
CA ARG A 88 -15.40 -4.52 1.25
C ARG A 88 -15.04 -3.23 1.98
N SER A 89 -14.22 -3.33 3.03
CA SER A 89 -13.69 -2.18 3.76
C SER A 89 -12.33 -1.74 3.19
N TYR A 90 -12.23 -0.46 2.85
CA TYR A 90 -10.98 0.18 2.41
C TYR A 90 -9.87 -0.02 3.44
N ASP A 91 -10.17 0.30 4.70
CA ASP A 91 -9.22 0.25 5.81
C ASP A 91 -8.66 -1.17 6.04
N ILE A 92 -9.53 -2.18 5.98
CA ILE A 92 -9.12 -3.58 6.08
C ILE A 92 -8.21 -3.96 4.90
N ALA A 93 -8.58 -3.59 3.67
CA ALA A 93 -7.77 -3.90 2.49
C ALA A 93 -6.39 -3.23 2.56
N CYS A 94 -6.34 -1.97 2.97
CA CYS A 94 -5.10 -1.21 3.17
C CYS A 94 -4.24 -1.79 4.30
N ALA A 95 -4.82 -2.18 5.43
CA ALA A 95 -4.09 -2.80 6.54
C ALA A 95 -3.46 -4.16 6.14
N VAL A 96 -4.20 -4.98 5.39
CA VAL A 96 -3.67 -6.26 4.88
C VAL A 96 -2.54 -6.02 3.88
N ALA A 97 -2.69 -5.06 2.96
CA ALA A 97 -1.64 -4.72 2.00
C ALA A 97 -0.40 -4.09 2.66
N ALA A 98 -0.58 -3.22 3.65
CA ALA A 98 0.49 -2.65 4.46
C ALA A 98 1.31 -3.73 5.17
N ARG A 99 0.63 -4.73 5.75
CA ARG A 99 1.30 -5.88 6.37
C ARG A 99 2.09 -6.70 5.35
N ALA A 100 1.55 -6.91 4.15
CA ALA A 100 2.27 -7.57 3.07
C ALA A 100 3.52 -6.76 2.68
N ALA A 101 3.38 -5.47 2.39
CA ALA A 101 4.49 -4.58 2.06
C ALA A 101 5.58 -4.54 3.15
N LYS A 102 5.21 -4.62 4.43
CA LYS A 102 6.16 -4.74 5.55
C LYS A 102 7.04 -6.00 5.45
N ILE A 103 6.47 -7.15 5.06
CA ILE A 103 7.22 -8.40 4.85
C ILE A 103 8.17 -8.27 3.66
N VAL A 104 7.71 -7.63 2.59
CA VAL A 104 8.51 -7.38 1.37
C VAL A 104 9.72 -6.53 1.71
N LEU A 105 9.53 -5.45 2.45
CA LEU A 105 10.63 -4.61 2.93
C LEU A 105 11.67 -5.41 3.73
N GLU A 106 11.24 -6.33 4.59
CA GLU A 106 12.14 -7.18 5.38
C GLU A 106 12.98 -8.08 4.47
N GLN A 107 12.34 -8.72 3.49
CA GLN A 107 13.02 -9.58 2.53
C GLN A 107 14.02 -8.78 1.68
N MET A 108 13.70 -7.53 1.35
CA MET A 108 14.57 -6.69 0.52
C MET A 108 15.86 -6.24 1.23
N LEU A 109 15.97 -6.37 2.56
CA LEU A 109 17.17 -6.04 3.33
C LEU A 109 18.41 -6.85 2.91
N GLU A 110 18.21 -8.06 2.36
CA GLU A 110 19.33 -8.88 1.90
C GLU A 110 20.07 -8.28 0.70
N PHE A 111 19.46 -7.32 0.00
CA PHE A 111 20.01 -6.74 -1.24
C PHE A 111 20.69 -5.38 -1.06
N THR A 112 20.55 -4.74 0.11
CA THR A 112 20.83 -3.29 0.24
C THR A 112 22.22 -2.97 0.77
N GLY A 113 22.92 -3.93 1.41
CA GLY A 113 24.33 -3.81 1.85
C GLY A 113 24.70 -2.63 2.77
N SER A 114 23.78 -1.69 3.02
CA SER A 114 23.97 -0.40 3.69
C SER A 114 23.19 -0.36 4.99
N GLU A 115 23.89 -0.13 6.09
CA GLU A 115 23.30 -0.08 7.44
C GLU A 115 22.31 1.09 7.60
N ASP A 116 22.58 2.22 6.94
CA ASP A 116 21.68 3.38 6.94
C ASP A 116 20.35 3.05 6.25
N VAL A 117 20.41 2.33 5.13
CA VAL A 117 19.21 1.87 4.41
C VAL A 117 18.44 0.87 5.27
N ASN A 118 19.14 -0.05 5.93
CA ASN A 118 18.50 -1.03 6.83
C ASN A 118 17.80 -0.36 8.02
N THR A 119 18.42 0.67 8.59
CA THR A 119 17.80 1.48 9.65
C THR A 119 16.56 2.21 9.13
N SER A 120 16.64 2.80 7.95
CA SER A 120 15.51 3.49 7.32
C SER A 120 14.36 2.54 6.98
N VAL A 121 14.64 1.29 6.62
CA VAL A 121 13.62 0.25 6.40
C VAL A 121 12.88 -0.05 7.70
N ARG A 122 13.61 -0.31 8.80
CA ARG A 122 12.99 -0.63 10.10
C ARG A 122 12.08 0.49 10.60
N GLN A 123 12.54 1.74 10.52
CA GLN A 123 11.73 2.91 10.87
C GLN A 123 10.46 3.01 10.00
N LEU A 124 10.57 2.70 8.72
CA LEU A 124 9.42 2.71 7.81
C LEU A 124 8.43 1.58 8.13
N GLN A 125 8.93 0.38 8.44
CA GLN A 125 8.11 -0.76 8.86
C GLN A 125 7.31 -0.44 10.13
N ASP A 126 7.90 0.23 11.11
CA ASP A 126 7.20 0.66 12.34
C ASP A 126 6.08 1.64 12.03
N ARG A 127 6.31 2.59 11.10
CA ARG A 127 5.28 3.55 10.66
C ARG A 127 4.15 2.87 9.92
N ILE A 128 4.47 1.95 9.01
CA ILE A 128 3.50 1.14 8.27
C ILE A 128 2.65 0.32 9.24
N GLU A 129 3.26 -0.30 10.25
CA GLU A 129 2.55 -1.08 11.27
C GLU A 129 1.62 -0.22 12.12
N LYS A 130 2.09 0.95 12.58
CA LYS A 130 1.23 1.89 13.32
C LYS A 130 0.03 2.33 12.48
N GLN A 131 0.24 2.64 11.20
CA GLN A 131 -0.85 3.02 10.29
C GLN A 131 -1.82 1.86 10.06
N ALA A 132 -1.31 0.64 9.88
CA ALA A 132 -2.14 -0.56 9.72
C ALA A 132 -2.98 -0.83 10.98
N MET A 133 -2.42 -0.64 12.17
CA MET A 133 -3.18 -0.75 13.42
C MET A 133 -4.28 0.30 13.52
N GLN A 134 -4.02 1.55 13.12
CA GLN A 134 -5.02 2.61 13.14
C GLN A 134 -6.22 2.29 12.23
N TRP A 135 -5.99 1.78 11.01
CA TRP A 135 -7.07 1.33 10.12
C TRP A 135 -7.92 0.18 10.69
N LEU A 136 -7.35 -0.60 11.61
CA LEU A 136 -8.03 -1.72 12.25
C LEU A 136 -8.68 -1.35 13.59
N GLN A 137 -8.53 -0.11 14.07
CA GLN A 137 -9.14 0.32 15.34
C GLN A 137 -10.66 0.48 15.18
N PRO A 138 -11.47 -0.04 16.14
CA PRO A 138 -12.94 0.07 16.10
C PRO A 138 -13.47 1.50 16.04
N GLU A 139 -12.70 2.46 16.56
CA GLU A 139 -13.03 3.89 16.60
C GLU A 139 -13.09 4.50 15.18
N ALA A 140 -12.43 3.89 14.20
CA ALA A 140 -12.54 4.27 12.78
C ALA A 140 -13.89 3.86 12.15
N TYR A 141 -14.61 2.91 12.75
CA TYR A 141 -15.84 2.32 12.20
C TYR A 141 -17.13 2.86 12.81
N GLY A 142 -17.04 3.76 13.79
CA GLY A 142 -18.17 4.57 14.25
C GLY A 142 -19.47 3.80 14.53
N GLU A 143 -19.44 2.77 15.38
CA GLU A 143 -20.68 2.34 16.06
C GLU A 143 -20.90 3.24 17.29
N LYS A 144 -21.82 4.20 17.13
CA LYS A 144 -22.61 4.77 18.23
C LYS A 144 -24.07 4.45 18.02
#